data_AF-A0A969FTT8-F1
#
_entry.id   AF-A0A969FTT8-F1
#
_cell.length_a   1.000
_cell.length_b   1.000
_cell.length_c   1.000
_cell.angle_alpha   90.00
_cell.angle_beta   90.00
_cell.angle_gamma   90.00
#
_symmetry.space_group_name_H-M   'P 1'
#
loop_
_entity.id
_entity.type
_entity.pdbx_description
1 polymer ?
#
loop_
_entity_poly.entity_id
_entity_poly.type
_entity_poly.pdbx_seq_one_letter_code
_entity_poly.pdbx_strand_id
1 'polypeptide(L)'
;MTIALSSISNNRTGQAGSSNTAPYAGGGVVNRGNLTLTGSQVSGNRSTSAGGGISNRGTLEITESTIGGNQATLRGGGIAHEEGSGRVMSSTIEGNSAATTGGGLDNRGAFQVISSTIRSNTAMSGGGGACSGSGDLRITSSTIYGNNATSSGGGIACSGSATLEMTLSTISGNTTDGDGGGLSNRDEAGVNLSSTTINRNLAGSSGGGVSNVLSSTVTMVNTILGGNRVSAGGSGPDCAGTLTLTGYNLVQRVGGCTIEDESGSDGGGNVIGEEPWLAPLADYGGPTWTHALHESSPAADAGSCIEGQETDQRGKPRPDLTSGVCDIGAFEADELLPDPPSLSLVKSASRTTARPGTSLAYTILLSATRGTVMTFVTDTLPSGLSFVGTSSEGITYDQETRQVRYSSLITPDNPRLLTYLATIDALAEQGSSLLNNIQATVEDRTVEDSAQVFVQGDLPTPIPTLMPTPEPTPTVSPTPPPPEPALTAISPTTAYEDEGEVSVTISGVHLSEPDRVAIGDADLQGVTLVDDTTIRAVLPAGLLEVGTYDVVVVINGQSLVLEGAFTIETRGTNGERSVYLPLVQR
;
A
#
# COMPACT_ATOMS: atom_id res chain seq x y z
N MET A 1 4.29 -29.95 -34.95
CA MET A 1 5.19 -30.77 -34.12
C MET A 1 4.56 -30.85 -32.74
N THR A 2 4.46 -32.05 -32.17
CA THR A 2 3.95 -32.24 -30.81
C THR A 2 5.08 -32.80 -29.97
N ILE A 3 5.34 -32.19 -28.82
CA ILE A 3 6.32 -32.62 -27.84
C ILE A 3 5.56 -32.85 -26.54
N ALA A 4 5.68 -34.05 -25.99
CA ALA A 4 4.97 -34.43 -24.77
C ALA A 4 5.93 -35.06 -23.77
N LEU A 5 5.74 -34.77 -22.47
CA LEU A 5 6.48 -35.39 -21.37
C LEU A 5 8.01 -35.36 -21.57
N SER A 6 8.52 -34.25 -22.10
CA SER A 6 9.91 -34.12 -22.56
C SER A 6 10.60 -32.89 -21.95
N SER A 7 11.94 -32.88 -21.98
CA SER A 7 12.76 -31.74 -21.56
C SER A 7 13.60 -31.20 -22.72
N ILE A 8 13.56 -29.89 -22.93
CA ILE A 8 14.43 -29.15 -23.86
C ILE A 8 15.26 -28.19 -23.00
N SER A 9 16.53 -28.52 -22.76
CA SER A 9 17.33 -27.77 -21.80
C SER A 9 18.78 -27.53 -22.18
N ASN A 10 19.35 -26.48 -21.57
CA ASN A 10 20.76 -26.10 -21.66
C ASN A 10 21.28 -25.79 -23.07
N ASN A 11 20.37 -25.42 -23.99
CA ASN A 11 20.73 -25.03 -25.34
C ASN A 11 21.21 -23.57 -25.38
N ARG A 12 22.12 -23.26 -26.30
CA ARG A 12 22.71 -21.92 -26.46
C ARG A 12 22.81 -21.55 -27.94
N THR A 13 22.27 -20.40 -28.33
CA THR A 13 22.54 -19.81 -29.66
C THR A 13 23.76 -18.87 -29.60
N GLY A 14 24.55 -18.81 -30.67
CA GLY A 14 25.56 -17.75 -30.88
C GLY A 14 26.91 -17.86 -30.12
N GLN A 15 27.50 -19.06 -29.95
CA GLN A 15 28.89 -19.15 -29.48
C GLN A 15 29.84 -18.43 -30.45
N ALA A 16 30.51 -17.38 -29.98
CA ALA A 16 31.58 -16.71 -30.72
C ALA A 16 32.74 -17.70 -30.95
N GLY A 17 32.89 -18.15 -32.20
CA GLY A 17 33.95 -19.10 -32.59
C GLY A 17 33.59 -20.05 -33.75
N SER A 18 32.30 -20.23 -34.07
CA SER A 18 31.89 -20.92 -35.30
C SER A 18 31.45 -19.90 -36.34
N SER A 19 32.05 -19.94 -37.53
CA SER A 19 31.80 -19.09 -38.71
C SER A 19 30.43 -19.34 -39.38
N ASN A 20 29.38 -19.50 -38.56
CA ASN A 20 28.00 -19.67 -38.99
C ASN A 20 27.07 -18.93 -38.02
N THR A 21 27.15 -17.60 -38.01
CA THR A 21 26.21 -16.72 -37.31
C THR A 21 24.86 -16.75 -38.01
N ALA A 22 24.03 -17.72 -37.65
CA ALA A 22 22.62 -17.66 -37.92
C ALA A 22 21.98 -16.70 -36.89
N PRO A 23 21.39 -15.54 -37.30
CA PRO A 23 20.94 -14.48 -36.40
C PRO A 23 19.66 -14.82 -35.60
N TYR A 24 19.33 -16.10 -35.45
CA TYR A 24 17.99 -16.52 -35.07
C TYR A 24 17.78 -16.52 -33.54
N ALA A 25 16.64 -15.95 -33.14
CA ALA A 25 16.02 -16.04 -31.81
C ALA A 25 15.74 -17.52 -31.44
N GLY A 26 15.39 -17.80 -30.17
CA GLY A 26 15.01 -19.14 -29.70
C GLY A 26 16.19 -19.96 -29.18
N GLY A 27 16.56 -19.75 -27.91
CA GLY A 27 17.66 -20.46 -27.26
C GLY A 27 17.39 -21.96 -27.13
N GLY A 28 16.14 -22.36 -26.88
CA GLY A 28 15.69 -23.76 -26.88
C GLY A 28 14.92 -24.15 -28.14
N VAL A 29 13.88 -23.39 -28.49
CA VAL A 29 12.98 -23.71 -29.60
C VAL A 29 12.74 -22.50 -30.50
N VAL A 30 12.77 -22.74 -31.81
CA VAL A 30 12.29 -21.79 -32.83
C VAL A 30 11.07 -22.39 -33.49
N ASN A 31 9.91 -21.79 -33.28
CA ASN A 31 8.68 -22.19 -33.94
C ASN A 31 8.29 -21.22 -35.06
N ARG A 32 8.18 -21.75 -36.28
CA ARG A 32 7.64 -21.05 -37.47
C ARG A 32 6.42 -21.77 -38.07
N GLY A 33 5.94 -22.80 -37.41
CA GLY A 33 4.78 -23.60 -37.82
C GLY A 33 3.88 -23.85 -36.63
N ASN A 34 3.39 -25.08 -36.48
CA ASN A 34 2.56 -25.46 -35.34
C ASN A 34 3.40 -26.24 -34.32
N LEU A 35 3.42 -25.77 -33.08
CA LEU A 35 4.08 -26.43 -31.96
C LEU A 35 3.09 -26.62 -30.81
N THR A 36 2.97 -27.86 -30.34
CA THR A 36 2.24 -28.20 -29.12
C THR A 36 3.20 -28.81 -28.11
N LEU A 37 3.22 -28.27 -26.89
CA LEU A 37 3.94 -28.78 -25.73
C LEU A 37 2.92 -29.22 -24.66
N THR A 38 3.02 -30.47 -24.21
CA THR A 38 2.15 -31.01 -23.14
C THR A 38 2.98 -31.70 -22.08
N GLY A 39 2.77 -31.42 -20.79
CA GLY A 39 3.52 -32.11 -19.74
C GLY A 39 5.05 -31.90 -19.81
N SER A 40 5.53 -30.84 -20.46
CA SER A 40 6.92 -30.71 -20.90
C SER A 40 7.67 -29.58 -20.18
N GLN A 41 9.00 -29.61 -20.25
CA GLN A 41 9.87 -28.58 -19.66
C GLN A 41 10.79 -27.95 -20.70
N VAL A 42 10.83 -26.62 -20.76
CA VAL A 42 11.82 -25.86 -21.53
C VAL A 42 12.64 -25.03 -20.56
N SER A 43 13.89 -25.42 -20.29
CA SER A 43 14.64 -24.83 -19.18
C SER A 43 16.15 -24.63 -19.37
N GLY A 44 16.70 -23.61 -18.73
CA GLY A 44 18.16 -23.35 -18.76
C GLY A 44 18.70 -22.97 -20.14
N ASN A 45 17.84 -22.59 -21.09
CA ASN A 45 18.25 -22.25 -22.45
C ASN A 45 18.64 -20.77 -22.54
N ARG A 46 19.58 -20.44 -23.44
CA ARG A 46 20.07 -19.07 -23.60
C ARG A 46 20.09 -18.62 -25.05
N SER A 47 19.50 -17.46 -25.31
CA SER A 47 19.51 -16.77 -26.60
C SER A 47 20.32 -15.48 -26.53
N THR A 48 21.17 -15.22 -27.52
CA THR A 48 21.82 -13.91 -27.73
C THR A 48 20.91 -12.91 -28.46
N SER A 49 19.63 -13.24 -28.61
CA SER A 49 18.59 -12.40 -29.22
C SER A 49 17.31 -12.53 -28.38
N ALA A 50 16.15 -12.71 -29.02
CA ALA A 50 14.87 -12.95 -28.36
C ALA A 50 14.63 -14.44 -28.05
N GLY A 51 13.70 -14.72 -27.14
CA GLY A 51 13.18 -16.07 -26.88
C GLY A 51 14.22 -16.98 -26.27
N GLY A 52 14.58 -16.78 -25.00
CA GLY A 52 15.59 -17.61 -24.34
C GLY A 52 15.19 -19.08 -24.33
N GLY A 53 13.94 -19.37 -23.96
CA GLY A 53 13.35 -20.70 -24.10
C GLY A 53 12.78 -20.91 -25.50
N ILE A 54 11.76 -20.14 -25.86
CA ILE A 54 10.99 -20.30 -27.10
C ILE A 54 10.93 -18.97 -27.85
N SER A 55 11.24 -18.99 -29.14
CA SER A 55 10.87 -17.94 -30.09
C SER A 55 9.75 -18.46 -30.97
N ASN A 56 8.59 -17.80 -30.94
CA ASN A 56 7.42 -18.17 -31.71
C ASN A 56 7.07 -17.13 -32.77
N ARG A 57 6.85 -17.61 -34.00
CA ARG A 57 6.31 -16.89 -35.15
C ARG A 57 5.15 -17.65 -35.83
N GLY A 58 4.72 -18.76 -35.25
CA GLY A 58 3.64 -19.60 -35.77
C GLY A 58 2.55 -19.80 -34.73
N THR A 59 1.94 -20.99 -34.71
CA THR A 59 0.98 -21.39 -33.67
C THR A 59 1.69 -22.13 -32.55
N LEU A 60 1.58 -21.64 -31.32
CA LEU A 60 2.15 -22.23 -30.11
C LEU A 60 1.04 -22.59 -29.12
N GLU A 61 1.01 -23.85 -28.70
CA GLU A 61 0.14 -24.34 -27.63
C GLU A 61 0.99 -25.00 -26.54
N ILE A 62 0.85 -24.55 -25.31
CA ILE A 62 1.56 -25.07 -24.14
C ILE A 62 0.51 -25.44 -23.10
N THR A 63 0.56 -26.68 -22.59
CA THR A 63 -0.37 -27.18 -21.58
C THR A 63 0.36 -28.02 -20.54
N GLU A 64 0.03 -27.86 -19.26
CA GLU A 64 0.62 -28.64 -18.16
C GLU A 64 2.16 -28.66 -18.19
N SER A 65 2.78 -27.54 -18.55
CA SER A 65 4.21 -27.48 -18.85
C SER A 65 4.90 -26.36 -18.08
N THR A 66 6.23 -26.44 -17.99
CA THR A 66 7.06 -25.45 -17.32
C THR A 66 8.06 -24.84 -18.30
N ILE A 67 8.06 -23.51 -18.42
CA ILE A 67 9.06 -22.74 -19.15
C ILE A 67 9.87 -21.97 -18.12
N GLY A 68 11.10 -22.41 -17.80
CA GLY A 68 11.81 -21.77 -16.70
C GLY A 68 13.33 -21.77 -16.69
N GLY A 69 13.92 -20.76 -16.03
CA GLY A 69 15.37 -20.59 -15.98
C GLY A 69 16.01 -20.25 -17.33
N ASN A 70 15.25 -19.74 -18.30
CA ASN A 70 15.76 -19.39 -19.62
C ASN A 70 16.20 -17.91 -19.68
N GLN A 71 17.14 -17.59 -20.58
CA GLN A 71 17.73 -16.27 -20.68
C GLN A 71 17.77 -15.73 -22.10
N ALA A 72 17.39 -14.47 -22.29
CA ALA A 72 17.50 -13.73 -23.55
C ALA A 72 18.29 -12.42 -23.34
N THR A 73 19.20 -12.09 -24.26
CA THR A 73 19.90 -10.78 -24.23
C THR A 73 19.11 -9.66 -24.89
N LEU A 74 17.92 -9.95 -25.43
CA LEU A 74 16.94 -8.94 -25.82
C LEU A 74 15.65 -9.15 -25.03
N ARG A 75 14.66 -9.84 -25.60
CA ARG A 75 13.29 -9.92 -25.06
C ARG A 75 12.79 -11.34 -24.93
N GLY A 76 11.81 -11.59 -24.07
CA GLY A 76 11.18 -12.89 -23.92
C GLY A 76 12.17 -13.91 -23.37
N GLY A 77 12.57 -13.78 -22.11
CA GLY A 77 13.51 -14.70 -21.48
C GLY A 77 12.99 -16.14 -21.55
N GLY A 78 11.73 -16.35 -21.18
CA GLY A 78 11.02 -17.61 -21.39
C GLY A 78 10.53 -17.74 -22.83
N ILE A 79 9.59 -16.89 -23.22
CA ILE A 79 8.91 -16.91 -24.52
C ILE A 79 8.99 -15.53 -25.17
N ALA A 80 9.46 -15.47 -26.41
CA ALA A 80 9.25 -14.34 -27.30
C ALA A 80 8.23 -14.74 -28.37
N HIS A 81 7.01 -14.19 -28.27
CA HIS A 81 5.94 -14.36 -29.25
C HIS A 81 5.90 -13.15 -30.17
N GLU A 82 6.37 -13.34 -31.40
CA GLU A 82 6.56 -12.24 -32.34
C GLU A 82 5.34 -12.05 -33.26
N GLU A 83 4.66 -13.14 -33.62
CA GLU A 83 3.54 -13.17 -34.56
C GLU A 83 2.79 -14.51 -34.47
N GLY A 84 1.60 -14.58 -35.07
CA GLY A 84 0.72 -15.75 -35.00
C GLY A 84 -0.07 -15.85 -33.69
N SER A 85 -0.52 -17.06 -33.35
CA SER A 85 -1.30 -17.35 -32.15
C SER A 85 -0.50 -18.12 -31.12
N GLY A 86 -0.58 -17.71 -29.85
CA GLY A 86 0.04 -18.40 -28.74
C GLY A 86 -0.96 -18.65 -27.61
N ARG A 87 -0.87 -19.82 -26.97
CA ARG A 87 -1.66 -20.14 -25.78
C ARG A 87 -0.84 -20.94 -24.78
N VAL A 88 -0.92 -20.52 -23.52
CA VAL A 88 -0.39 -21.22 -22.35
C VAL A 88 -1.55 -21.52 -21.41
N MET A 89 -1.72 -22.79 -21.06
CA MET A 89 -2.82 -23.29 -20.23
C MET A 89 -2.28 -24.16 -19.10
N SER A 90 -2.79 -24.00 -17.88
CA SER A 90 -2.45 -24.88 -16.73
C SER A 90 -0.93 -25.08 -16.57
N SER A 91 -0.15 -24.02 -16.79
CA SER A 91 1.30 -24.10 -16.97
C SER A 91 2.01 -23.04 -16.13
N THR A 92 3.34 -23.15 -16.04
CA THR A 92 4.17 -22.21 -15.28
C THR A 92 5.25 -21.59 -16.17
N ILE A 93 5.38 -20.27 -16.14
CA ILE A 93 6.51 -19.52 -16.71
C ILE A 93 7.30 -18.92 -15.55
N GLU A 94 8.50 -19.45 -15.27
CA GLU A 94 9.22 -19.09 -14.05
C GLU A 94 10.73 -18.87 -14.15
N GLY A 95 11.29 -17.97 -13.35
CA GLY A 95 12.75 -17.85 -13.22
C GLY A 95 13.47 -17.46 -14.51
N ASN A 96 12.77 -16.90 -15.49
CA ASN A 96 13.36 -16.51 -16.77
C ASN A 96 13.87 -15.07 -16.72
N SER A 97 14.90 -14.75 -17.50
CA SER A 97 15.48 -13.41 -17.54
C SER A 97 15.65 -12.84 -18.95
N ALA A 98 15.33 -11.56 -19.11
CA ALA A 98 15.53 -10.81 -20.35
C ALA A 98 16.28 -9.50 -20.08
N ALA A 99 17.17 -9.11 -20.98
CA ALA A 99 17.90 -7.85 -20.85
C ALA A 99 17.08 -6.61 -21.24
N THR A 100 15.91 -6.77 -21.85
CA THR A 100 15.03 -5.65 -22.21
C THR A 100 13.64 -5.87 -21.64
N THR A 101 12.76 -6.56 -22.35
CA THR A 101 11.35 -6.73 -21.96
C THR A 101 10.92 -8.18 -21.85
N GLY A 102 9.89 -8.44 -21.04
CA GLY A 102 9.24 -9.75 -20.95
C GLY A 102 10.19 -10.81 -20.41
N GLY A 103 10.52 -10.74 -19.12
CA GLY A 103 11.39 -11.74 -18.48
C GLY A 103 10.82 -13.15 -18.68
N GLY A 104 9.53 -13.32 -18.41
CA GLY A 104 8.79 -14.54 -18.72
C GLY A 104 8.29 -14.57 -20.17
N LEU A 105 7.45 -13.60 -20.56
CA LEU A 105 6.79 -13.52 -21.86
C LEU A 105 6.94 -12.13 -22.49
N ASP A 106 7.44 -12.05 -23.71
CA ASP A 106 7.30 -10.86 -24.57
C ASP A 106 6.31 -11.18 -25.69
N ASN A 107 5.20 -10.44 -25.73
CA ASN A 107 4.12 -10.61 -26.69
C ASN A 107 4.06 -9.43 -27.67
N ARG A 108 4.00 -9.76 -28.96
CA ARG A 108 3.79 -8.83 -30.08
C ARG A 108 2.72 -9.29 -31.06
N GLY A 109 2.03 -10.40 -30.76
CA GLY A 109 0.93 -10.96 -31.54
C GLY A 109 -0.28 -11.26 -30.64
N ALA A 110 -1.11 -12.24 -31.02
CA ALA A 110 -2.23 -12.68 -30.19
C ALA A 110 -1.78 -13.80 -29.24
N PHE A 111 -1.86 -13.58 -27.93
CA PHE A 111 -1.44 -14.55 -26.92
C PHE A 111 -2.44 -14.70 -25.77
N GLN A 112 -2.65 -15.93 -25.31
CA GLN A 112 -3.54 -16.24 -24.20
C GLN A 112 -2.79 -16.97 -23.08
N VAL A 113 -3.01 -16.55 -21.83
CA VAL A 113 -2.51 -17.20 -20.62
C VAL A 113 -3.72 -17.55 -19.75
N ILE A 114 -3.96 -18.85 -19.54
CA ILE A 114 -5.19 -19.32 -18.90
C ILE A 114 -4.84 -20.30 -17.80
N SER A 115 -5.45 -20.14 -16.62
CA SER A 115 -5.24 -21.02 -15.46
C SER A 115 -3.77 -21.29 -15.16
N SER A 116 -2.91 -20.29 -15.34
CA SER A 116 -1.46 -20.45 -15.37
C SER A 116 -0.76 -19.49 -14.40
N THR A 117 0.51 -19.76 -14.13
CA THR A 117 1.33 -18.95 -13.22
C THR A 117 2.52 -18.35 -13.95
N ILE A 118 2.73 -17.03 -13.82
CA ILE A 118 3.93 -16.33 -14.27
C ILE A 118 4.64 -15.77 -13.05
N ARG A 119 5.81 -16.32 -12.69
CA ARG A 119 6.47 -15.95 -11.42
C ARG A 119 7.97 -15.87 -11.45
N SER A 120 8.54 -15.05 -10.58
CA SER A 120 10.00 -14.99 -10.37
C SER A 120 10.79 -14.72 -11.65
N ASN A 121 10.20 -14.06 -12.64
CA ASN A 121 10.88 -13.68 -13.86
C ASN A 121 11.47 -12.27 -13.73
N THR A 122 12.50 -11.96 -14.49
CA THR A 122 13.22 -10.69 -14.39
C THR A 122 13.46 -10.04 -15.76
N ALA A 123 13.23 -8.73 -15.85
CA ALA A 123 13.56 -7.91 -17.02
C ALA A 123 14.30 -6.64 -16.60
N MET A 124 15.18 -6.09 -17.44
CA MET A 124 15.78 -4.77 -17.12
C MET A 124 14.82 -3.62 -17.43
N SER A 125 14.23 -3.56 -18.63
CA SER A 125 13.41 -2.41 -19.04
C SER A 125 11.95 -2.53 -18.58
N GLY A 126 11.27 -3.65 -18.82
CA GLY A 126 9.93 -3.80 -18.26
C GLY A 126 9.21 -5.09 -18.56
N GLY A 127 8.13 -5.31 -17.80
CA GLY A 127 7.37 -6.55 -17.87
C GLY A 127 8.21 -7.70 -17.33
N GLY A 128 8.57 -7.64 -16.05
CA GLY A 128 9.36 -8.70 -15.40
C GLY A 128 8.71 -10.06 -15.63
N GLY A 129 7.39 -10.15 -15.44
CA GLY A 129 6.58 -11.30 -15.82
C GLY A 129 6.26 -11.33 -17.31
N ALA A 130 5.48 -10.35 -17.77
CA ALA A 130 5.01 -10.27 -19.15
C ALA A 130 5.10 -8.85 -19.73
N CYS A 131 5.35 -8.73 -21.03
CA CYS A 131 5.28 -7.47 -21.77
C CYS A 131 4.35 -7.63 -22.98
N SER A 132 3.45 -6.68 -23.19
CA SER A 132 2.69 -6.53 -24.42
C SER A 132 3.08 -5.21 -25.10
N GLY A 133 3.96 -5.30 -26.10
CA GLY A 133 4.55 -4.10 -26.73
C GLY A 133 3.84 -3.62 -28.01
N SER A 134 3.00 -4.48 -28.60
CA SER A 134 2.19 -4.17 -29.78
C SER A 134 1.13 -5.26 -30.08
N GLY A 135 0.93 -6.20 -29.15
CA GLY A 135 0.09 -7.38 -29.35
C GLY A 135 -1.11 -7.40 -28.41
N ASP A 136 -1.98 -8.36 -28.64
CA ASP A 136 -3.14 -8.63 -27.79
C ASP A 136 -2.76 -9.74 -26.81
N LEU A 137 -2.80 -9.41 -25.51
CA LEU A 137 -2.57 -10.36 -24.43
C LEU A 137 -3.85 -10.56 -23.65
N ARG A 138 -4.34 -11.79 -23.58
CA ARG A 138 -5.48 -12.16 -22.73
C ARG A 138 -5.01 -13.04 -21.58
N ILE A 139 -5.36 -12.67 -20.36
CA ILE A 139 -5.01 -13.41 -19.16
C ILE A 139 -6.29 -13.77 -18.39
N THR A 140 -6.50 -15.05 -18.12
CA THR A 140 -7.72 -15.52 -17.44
C THR A 140 -7.38 -16.54 -16.35
N SER A 141 -8.03 -16.44 -15.19
CA SER A 141 -7.89 -17.40 -14.08
C SER A 141 -6.44 -17.66 -13.65
N SER A 142 -5.56 -16.65 -13.77
CA SER A 142 -4.10 -16.81 -13.69
C SER A 142 -3.48 -15.92 -12.62
N THR A 143 -2.27 -16.29 -12.17
CA THR A 143 -1.52 -15.53 -11.15
C THR A 143 -0.18 -15.05 -11.69
N ILE A 144 0.08 -13.74 -11.59
CA ILE A 144 1.36 -13.11 -11.91
C ILE A 144 1.98 -12.62 -10.60
N TYR A 145 3.05 -13.25 -10.13
CA TYR A 145 3.63 -12.87 -8.84
C TYR A 145 5.13 -12.99 -8.69
N GLY A 146 5.71 -12.15 -7.81
CA GLY A 146 7.15 -12.20 -7.51
C GLY A 146 8.04 -11.92 -8.71
N ASN A 147 7.53 -11.25 -9.76
CA ASN A 147 8.34 -10.87 -10.91
C ASN A 147 8.96 -9.49 -10.67
N ASN A 148 10.11 -9.25 -11.30
CA ASN A 148 10.90 -8.03 -11.09
C ASN A 148 11.27 -7.34 -12.41
N ALA A 149 11.13 -6.03 -12.47
CA ALA A 149 11.69 -5.21 -13.54
C ALA A 149 12.59 -4.11 -12.97
N THR A 150 13.61 -3.65 -13.69
CA THR A 150 14.36 -2.47 -13.21
C THR A 150 13.60 -1.18 -13.54
N SER A 151 13.08 -0.99 -14.76
CA SER A 151 12.50 0.32 -15.12
C SER A 151 10.97 0.45 -14.97
N SER A 152 10.16 -0.57 -15.25
CA SER A 152 8.70 -0.43 -15.19
C SER A 152 7.96 -1.76 -15.31
N GLY A 153 6.76 -1.88 -14.74
CA GLY A 153 5.92 -3.07 -14.92
C GLY A 153 6.57 -4.31 -14.34
N GLY A 154 6.70 -4.37 -13.02
CA GLY A 154 7.32 -5.52 -12.33
C GLY A 154 6.63 -6.83 -12.72
N GLY A 155 5.29 -6.84 -12.67
CA GLY A 155 4.45 -7.91 -13.19
C GLY A 155 4.29 -7.80 -14.71
N ILE A 156 3.56 -6.78 -15.16
CA ILE A 156 3.18 -6.59 -16.57
C ILE A 156 3.57 -5.19 -17.05
N ALA A 157 4.09 -5.08 -18.27
CA ALA A 157 4.24 -3.81 -18.97
C ALA A 157 3.50 -3.82 -20.31
N CYS A 158 2.66 -2.80 -20.54
CA CYS A 158 1.93 -2.56 -21.77
C CYS A 158 2.40 -1.23 -22.38
N SER A 159 2.64 -1.21 -23.69
CA SER A 159 3.08 -0.02 -24.41
C SER A 159 2.63 -0.01 -25.86
N GLY A 160 2.54 1.16 -26.48
CA GLY A 160 2.19 1.29 -27.90
C GLY A 160 0.74 0.89 -28.14
N SER A 161 0.45 0.33 -29.31
CA SER A 161 -0.89 -0.18 -29.65
C SER A 161 -1.25 -1.52 -28.99
N ALA A 162 -0.65 -1.86 -27.85
CA ALA A 162 -0.90 -3.12 -27.17
C ALA A 162 -2.27 -3.13 -26.49
N THR A 163 -2.91 -4.29 -26.47
CA THR A 163 -4.11 -4.51 -25.65
C THR A 163 -3.85 -5.59 -24.61
N LEU A 164 -4.32 -5.36 -23.39
CA LEU A 164 -4.39 -6.35 -22.33
C LEU A 164 -5.83 -6.50 -21.88
N GLU A 165 -6.31 -7.73 -21.88
CA GLU A 165 -7.57 -8.07 -21.23
C GLU A 165 -7.30 -9.11 -20.14
N MET A 166 -7.66 -8.77 -18.90
CA MET A 166 -7.40 -9.60 -17.74
C MET A 166 -8.70 -9.86 -16.98
N THR A 167 -9.02 -11.14 -16.80
CA THR A 167 -10.25 -11.59 -16.15
C THR A 167 -9.95 -12.60 -15.05
N LEU A 168 -10.65 -12.51 -13.91
CA LEU A 168 -10.60 -13.54 -12.86
C LEU A 168 -9.17 -13.89 -12.43
N SER A 169 -8.29 -12.89 -12.33
CA SER A 169 -6.84 -13.14 -12.20
C SER A 169 -6.23 -12.29 -11.10
N THR A 170 -5.05 -12.70 -10.63
CA THR A 170 -4.33 -12.03 -9.53
C THR A 170 -2.96 -11.53 -9.98
N ILE A 171 -2.65 -10.25 -9.71
CA ILE A 171 -1.30 -9.67 -9.82
C ILE A 171 -0.81 -9.32 -8.42
N SER A 172 0.23 -10.00 -7.93
CA SER A 172 0.66 -9.80 -6.54
C SER A 172 2.15 -9.92 -6.28
N GLY A 173 2.68 -9.13 -5.34
CA GLY A 173 4.07 -9.26 -4.92
C GLY A 173 5.10 -9.00 -6.03
N ASN A 174 4.76 -8.28 -7.10
CA ASN A 174 5.70 -7.93 -8.16
C ASN A 174 6.40 -6.60 -7.83
N THR A 175 7.63 -6.44 -8.30
CA THR A 175 8.51 -5.33 -7.91
C THR A 175 9.13 -4.63 -9.11
N THR A 176 9.30 -3.31 -9.01
CA THR A 176 10.09 -2.52 -9.97
C THR A 176 10.77 -1.34 -9.30
N ASP A 177 11.94 -0.92 -9.78
CA ASP A 177 12.60 0.32 -9.28
C ASP A 177 11.98 1.59 -9.91
N GLY A 178 11.18 1.46 -10.96
CA GLY A 178 10.43 2.57 -11.56
C GLY A 178 8.93 2.49 -11.27
N ASP A 179 8.10 2.59 -12.32
CA ASP A 179 6.64 2.73 -12.20
C ASP A 179 5.88 1.43 -12.45
N GLY A 180 4.71 1.27 -11.81
CA GLY A 180 3.82 0.13 -12.08
C GLY A 180 4.38 -1.18 -11.53
N GLY A 181 4.42 -1.35 -10.20
CA GLY A 181 4.93 -2.57 -9.58
C GLY A 181 4.17 -3.80 -10.08
N GLY A 182 2.84 -3.74 -10.08
CA GLY A 182 1.97 -4.75 -10.66
C GLY A 182 1.90 -4.61 -12.17
N LEU A 183 1.43 -3.45 -12.63
CA LEU A 183 1.16 -3.16 -14.03
C LEU A 183 1.61 -1.74 -14.40
N SER A 184 2.38 -1.61 -15.49
CA SER A 184 2.68 -0.33 -16.13
C SER A 184 2.04 -0.29 -17.51
N ASN A 185 1.26 0.75 -17.77
CA ASN A 185 0.59 1.01 -19.04
C ASN A 185 1.01 2.39 -19.56
N ARG A 186 1.45 2.46 -20.81
CA ARG A 186 1.96 3.71 -21.41
C ARG A 186 1.78 3.73 -22.93
N ASP A 187 2.07 4.88 -23.53
CA ASP A 187 2.19 5.06 -24.97
C ASP A 187 0.96 4.57 -25.75
N GLU A 188 -0.23 5.05 -25.38
CA GLU A 188 -1.52 4.71 -26.04
C GLU A 188 -2.02 3.27 -25.87
N ALA A 189 -1.41 2.46 -25.00
CA ALA A 189 -1.85 1.09 -24.76
C ALA A 189 -3.19 1.01 -24.01
N GLY A 190 -3.98 -0.01 -24.30
CA GLY A 190 -5.29 -0.25 -23.71
C GLY A 190 -5.30 -1.45 -22.77
N VAL A 191 -5.82 -1.26 -21.56
CA VAL A 191 -5.93 -2.30 -20.53
C VAL A 191 -7.37 -2.37 -20.04
N ASN A 192 -7.93 -3.57 -20.03
CA ASN A 192 -9.26 -3.85 -19.48
C ASN A 192 -9.13 -4.91 -18.39
N LEU A 193 -9.52 -4.56 -17.17
CA LEU A 193 -9.48 -5.43 -16.00
C LEU A 193 -10.90 -5.74 -15.54
N SER A 194 -11.18 -7.03 -15.31
CA SER A 194 -12.48 -7.47 -14.82
C SER A 194 -12.30 -8.56 -13.78
N SER A 195 -12.96 -8.44 -12.63
CA SER A 195 -12.89 -9.43 -11.55
C SER A 195 -11.44 -9.82 -11.23
N THR A 196 -10.57 -8.82 -11.12
CA THR A 196 -9.12 -9.00 -10.94
C THR A 196 -8.71 -8.50 -9.56
N THR A 197 -7.61 -9.02 -9.02
CA THR A 197 -7.04 -8.55 -7.75
C THR A 197 -5.59 -8.12 -7.95
N ILE A 198 -5.29 -6.85 -7.71
CA ILE A 198 -3.94 -6.27 -7.80
C ILE A 198 -3.50 -5.81 -6.41
N ASN A 199 -2.60 -6.59 -5.79
CA ASN A 199 -2.28 -6.43 -4.38
C ASN A 199 -0.80 -6.65 -4.04
N ARG A 200 -0.28 -5.99 -3.00
CA ARG A 200 1.10 -6.20 -2.50
C ARG A 200 2.21 -6.02 -3.56
N ASN A 201 1.97 -5.27 -4.62
CA ASN A 201 3.01 -4.93 -5.58
C ASN A 201 3.80 -3.69 -5.11
N LEU A 202 5.06 -3.57 -5.51
CA LEU A 202 5.97 -2.51 -5.09
C LEU A 202 6.57 -1.79 -6.31
N ALA A 203 6.42 -0.46 -6.34
CA ALA A 203 7.14 0.42 -7.26
C ALA A 203 8.22 1.23 -6.53
N GLY A 204 9.28 1.61 -7.23
CA GLY A 204 10.28 2.53 -6.71
C GLY A 204 9.81 3.98 -6.81
N SER A 205 9.07 4.29 -7.88
CA SER A 205 8.61 5.65 -8.21
C SER A 205 7.11 5.81 -8.00
N SER A 206 6.26 5.45 -8.98
CA SER A 206 4.82 5.67 -8.88
C SER A 206 3.97 4.46 -9.26
N GLY A 207 2.75 4.40 -8.73
CA GLY A 207 1.77 3.38 -9.08
C GLY A 207 2.22 1.99 -8.67
N GLY A 208 2.37 1.72 -7.38
CA GLY A 208 2.79 0.40 -6.90
C GLY A 208 1.93 -0.74 -7.45
N GLY A 209 0.61 -0.55 -7.51
CA GLY A 209 -0.31 -1.43 -8.22
C GLY A 209 -0.30 -1.19 -9.72
N VAL A 210 -0.85 -0.04 -10.14
CA VAL A 210 -1.02 0.34 -11.57
C VAL A 210 -0.42 1.72 -11.86
N SER A 211 0.36 1.85 -12.92
CA SER A 211 0.74 3.16 -13.48
C SER A 211 0.18 3.28 -14.89
N ASN A 212 -0.67 4.28 -15.16
CA ASN A 212 -1.29 4.52 -16.47
C ASN A 212 -1.00 5.94 -16.97
N VAL A 213 -0.15 6.08 -17.99
CA VAL A 213 0.40 7.38 -18.42
C VAL A 213 0.49 7.52 -19.94
N LEU A 214 0.75 8.74 -20.44
CA LEU A 214 1.04 8.97 -21.88
C LEU A 214 -0.12 8.50 -22.79
N SER A 215 -1.32 9.00 -22.52
CA SER A 215 -2.54 8.75 -23.30
C SER A 215 -3.00 7.29 -23.35
N SER A 216 -2.50 6.43 -22.47
CA SER A 216 -2.95 5.05 -22.33
C SER A 216 -4.24 4.96 -21.51
N THR A 217 -4.99 3.86 -21.65
CA THR A 217 -6.26 3.64 -20.95
C THR A 217 -6.21 2.42 -20.05
N VAL A 218 -6.73 2.54 -18.85
CA VAL A 218 -7.03 1.40 -17.96
C VAL A 218 -8.50 1.51 -17.58
N THR A 219 -9.31 0.54 -18.01
CA THR A 219 -10.70 0.40 -17.57
C THR A 219 -10.81 -0.76 -16.59
N MET A 220 -11.62 -0.60 -15.56
CA MET A 220 -11.76 -1.59 -14.49
C MET A 220 -13.23 -1.77 -14.11
N VAL A 221 -13.63 -3.04 -13.95
CA VAL A 221 -14.91 -3.45 -13.37
C VAL A 221 -14.69 -4.56 -12.36
N ASN A 222 -15.44 -4.55 -11.27
CA ASN A 222 -15.44 -5.64 -10.30
C ASN A 222 -14.03 -6.00 -9.76
N THR A 223 -13.10 -5.04 -9.72
CA THR A 223 -11.66 -5.30 -9.52
C THR A 223 -11.16 -4.68 -8.23
N ILE A 224 -10.31 -5.41 -7.49
CA ILE A 224 -9.61 -4.91 -6.30
C ILE A 224 -8.24 -4.36 -6.69
N LEU A 225 -7.96 -3.13 -6.25
CA LEU A 225 -6.67 -2.47 -6.33
C LEU A 225 -6.33 -1.86 -4.95
N GLY A 226 -5.52 -2.58 -4.17
CA GLY A 226 -5.18 -2.16 -2.81
C GLY A 226 -3.98 -2.91 -2.24
N GLY A 227 -3.48 -2.48 -1.08
CA GLY A 227 -2.35 -3.11 -0.40
C GLY A 227 -1.01 -3.02 -1.15
N ASN A 228 -0.93 -2.21 -2.22
CA ASN A 228 0.29 -1.99 -2.99
C ASN A 228 1.13 -0.87 -2.35
N ARG A 229 2.42 -0.80 -2.67
CA ARG A 229 3.39 0.06 -2.00
C ARG A 229 4.27 0.79 -3.00
N VAL A 230 4.86 1.90 -2.54
CA VAL A 230 5.97 2.57 -3.21
C VAL A 230 7.14 2.67 -2.24
N SER A 231 8.35 2.73 -2.78
CA SER A 231 9.56 2.99 -2.00
C SER A 231 9.56 4.43 -1.45
N ALA A 232 10.43 4.71 -0.48
CA ALA A 232 10.54 6.04 0.11
C ALA A 232 10.79 7.11 -0.97
N GLY A 233 9.95 8.16 -0.98
CA GLY A 233 9.99 9.23 -1.98
C GLY A 233 9.12 8.98 -3.22
N GLY A 234 8.57 7.77 -3.38
CA GLY A 234 7.57 7.47 -4.40
C GLY A 234 6.17 7.97 -4.04
N SER A 235 5.25 7.93 -5.01
CA SER A 235 3.87 8.42 -4.86
C SER A 235 2.83 7.49 -5.48
N GLY A 236 1.60 7.51 -4.98
CA GLY A 236 0.54 6.66 -5.52
C GLY A 236 0.81 5.17 -5.32
N PRO A 237 0.73 4.65 -4.08
CA PRO A 237 1.11 3.26 -3.86
C PRO A 237 0.16 2.27 -4.52
N ASP A 238 -1.13 2.58 -4.67
CA ASP A 238 -2.04 1.71 -5.45
C ASP A 238 -2.08 2.09 -6.92
N CYS A 239 -2.07 3.37 -7.23
CA CYS A 239 -2.14 3.77 -8.62
C CYS A 239 -1.49 5.13 -8.92
N ALA A 240 -1.12 5.31 -10.19
CA ALA A 240 -0.67 6.57 -10.76
C ALA A 240 -1.31 6.84 -12.14
N GLY A 241 -1.68 8.09 -12.39
CA GLY A 241 -2.29 8.53 -13.65
C GLY A 241 -3.81 8.28 -13.72
N THR A 242 -4.38 8.17 -14.91
CA THR A 242 -5.85 8.08 -15.06
C THR A 242 -6.35 6.64 -14.98
N LEU A 243 -7.38 6.36 -14.20
CA LEU A 243 -8.12 5.09 -14.22
C LEU A 243 -9.59 5.35 -14.52
N THR A 244 -10.18 4.54 -15.39
CA THR A 244 -11.61 4.57 -15.68
C THR A 244 -12.31 3.43 -14.94
N LEU A 245 -13.24 3.76 -14.04
CA LEU A 245 -13.99 2.78 -13.26
C LEU A 245 -15.39 2.63 -13.85
N THR A 246 -15.77 1.42 -14.25
CA THR A 246 -17.10 1.14 -14.82
C THR A 246 -18.03 0.41 -13.86
N GLY A 247 -17.65 0.30 -12.58
CA GLY A 247 -18.49 -0.18 -11.48
C GLY A 247 -17.88 -1.32 -10.66
N TYR A 248 -18.33 -1.42 -9.41
CA TYR A 248 -18.03 -2.50 -8.47
C TYR A 248 -16.53 -2.68 -8.18
N ASN A 249 -15.70 -1.66 -8.34
CA ASN A 249 -14.27 -1.75 -8.03
C ASN A 249 -13.99 -1.40 -6.59
N LEU A 250 -12.96 -1.99 -6.00
CA LEU A 250 -12.43 -1.58 -4.71
C LEU A 250 -11.04 -0.96 -4.92
N VAL A 251 -10.90 0.35 -4.69
CA VAL A 251 -9.59 1.04 -4.75
C VAL A 251 -9.24 1.59 -3.38
N GLN A 252 -8.22 1.02 -2.73
CA GLN A 252 -7.88 1.37 -1.36
C GLN A 252 -7.38 2.82 -1.26
N ARG A 253 -6.41 3.23 -2.08
CA ARG A 253 -5.89 4.60 -2.08
C ARG A 253 -5.84 5.16 -3.49
N VAL A 254 -6.59 6.23 -3.71
CA VAL A 254 -6.64 6.94 -5.01
C VAL A 254 -5.60 8.06 -5.12
N GLY A 255 -4.95 8.45 -4.01
CA GLY A 255 -3.93 9.50 -4.03
C GLY A 255 -2.78 9.11 -4.96
N GLY A 256 -2.63 9.80 -6.10
CA GLY A 256 -1.73 9.44 -7.20
C GLY A 256 -2.45 9.29 -8.55
N CYS A 257 -3.77 9.07 -8.52
CA CYS A 257 -4.60 8.92 -9.69
C CYS A 257 -5.62 10.02 -9.91
N THR A 258 -6.00 10.18 -11.17
CA THR A 258 -7.28 10.77 -11.56
C THR A 258 -8.26 9.62 -11.80
N ILE A 259 -9.39 9.63 -11.08
CA ILE A 259 -10.44 8.64 -11.28
C ILE A 259 -11.50 9.22 -12.22
N GLU A 260 -11.72 8.55 -13.33
CA GLU A 260 -12.84 8.79 -14.25
C GLU A 260 -13.91 7.74 -13.96
N ASP A 261 -14.94 8.14 -13.22
CA ASP A 261 -16.04 7.24 -12.90
C ASP A 261 -17.11 7.26 -14.01
N GLU A 262 -17.24 6.14 -14.72
CA GLU A 262 -18.23 5.90 -15.77
C GLU A 262 -19.32 4.90 -15.33
N SER A 263 -19.37 4.57 -14.04
CA SER A 263 -20.25 3.53 -13.49
C SER A 263 -21.71 3.95 -13.32
N GLY A 264 -22.01 5.25 -13.43
CA GLY A 264 -23.35 5.81 -13.31
C GLY A 264 -23.47 6.90 -12.24
N SER A 265 -24.67 7.43 -12.05
CA SER A 265 -24.93 8.51 -11.09
C SER A 265 -24.95 8.08 -9.62
N ASP A 266 -24.80 6.78 -9.36
CA ASP A 266 -24.82 6.12 -8.06
C ASP A 266 -23.45 5.63 -7.62
N GLY A 267 -22.40 5.92 -8.41
CA GLY A 267 -21.06 5.39 -8.21
C GLY A 267 -20.95 3.89 -8.51
N GLY A 268 -22.00 3.27 -9.06
CA GLY A 268 -22.05 1.91 -9.61
C GLY A 268 -21.41 0.83 -8.74
N GLY A 269 -21.53 0.95 -7.41
CA GLY A 269 -20.99 -0.01 -6.44
C GLY A 269 -19.48 0.06 -6.21
N ASN A 270 -18.78 1.10 -6.68
CA ASN A 270 -17.35 1.28 -6.37
C ASN A 270 -17.13 1.56 -4.87
N VAL A 271 -16.13 0.92 -4.28
CA VAL A 271 -15.65 1.11 -2.90
C VAL A 271 -14.29 1.82 -2.96
N ILE A 272 -14.20 3.03 -2.43
CA ILE A 272 -12.98 3.85 -2.49
C ILE A 272 -12.54 4.24 -1.08
N GLY A 273 -11.24 4.13 -0.79
CA GLY A 273 -10.68 4.56 0.50
C GLY A 273 -10.62 3.46 1.58
N GLU A 274 -11.11 2.25 1.27
CA GLU A 274 -11.24 1.16 2.25
C GLU A 274 -10.16 0.09 2.08
N GLU A 275 -9.69 -0.47 3.19
CA GLU A 275 -8.77 -1.61 3.19
C GLU A 275 -9.45 -2.85 2.60
N PRO A 276 -8.85 -3.53 1.60
CA PRO A 276 -9.42 -4.74 1.01
C PRO A 276 -9.59 -5.93 1.96
N TRP A 277 -8.86 -5.95 3.08
CA TRP A 277 -8.81 -7.07 4.03
C TRP A 277 -8.57 -8.43 3.36
N LEU A 278 -7.49 -8.47 2.57
CA LEU A 278 -7.06 -9.67 1.86
C LEU A 278 -6.06 -10.49 2.66
N ALA A 279 -6.31 -11.79 2.75
CA ALA A 279 -5.35 -12.76 3.24
C ALA A 279 -4.07 -12.78 2.36
N PRO A 280 -2.93 -13.33 2.84
CA PRO A 280 -1.73 -13.48 2.03
C PRO A 280 -1.98 -14.27 0.73
N LEU A 281 -1.16 -14.06 -0.30
CA LEU A 281 -1.24 -14.84 -1.54
C LEU A 281 -0.87 -16.29 -1.22
N ALA A 282 -1.79 -17.24 -1.40
CA ALA A 282 -1.57 -18.63 -1.07
C ALA A 282 -2.47 -19.56 -1.89
N ASP A 283 -2.34 -20.86 -1.65
CA ASP A 283 -3.24 -21.87 -2.17
C ASP A 283 -4.53 -21.92 -1.33
N TYR A 284 -5.59 -21.28 -1.83
CA TYR A 284 -6.95 -21.37 -1.29
C TYR A 284 -7.84 -22.29 -2.16
N GLY A 285 -7.21 -23.23 -2.86
CA GLY A 285 -7.83 -24.11 -3.85
C GLY A 285 -7.79 -23.55 -5.27
N GLY A 286 -8.03 -24.43 -6.26
CA GLY A 286 -8.02 -24.08 -7.69
C GLY A 286 -6.65 -24.28 -8.36
N PRO A 287 -6.50 -23.85 -9.62
CA PRO A 287 -5.29 -24.11 -10.40
C PRO A 287 -4.13 -23.14 -10.11
N THR A 288 -4.40 -22.00 -9.47
CA THR A 288 -3.40 -20.94 -9.21
C THR A 288 -3.68 -20.23 -7.87
N TRP A 289 -2.67 -19.58 -7.30
CA TRP A 289 -2.80 -18.90 -6.00
C TRP A 289 -3.66 -17.64 -6.07
N THR A 290 -4.42 -17.39 -5.01
CA THR A 290 -5.35 -16.26 -4.88
C THR A 290 -5.17 -15.52 -3.55
N HIS A 291 -5.88 -14.41 -3.39
CA HIS A 291 -6.10 -13.75 -2.11
C HIS A 291 -7.52 -14.04 -1.63
N ALA A 292 -7.67 -14.80 -0.54
CA ALA A 292 -8.98 -14.97 0.10
C ALA A 292 -9.41 -13.70 0.86
N LEU A 293 -10.71 -13.55 1.05
CA LEU A 293 -11.32 -12.43 1.76
C LEU A 293 -11.45 -12.74 3.26
N HIS A 294 -11.20 -11.74 4.10
CA HIS A 294 -11.55 -11.81 5.51
C HIS A 294 -12.97 -11.29 5.80
N GLU A 295 -13.51 -11.60 6.98
CA GLU A 295 -14.85 -11.20 7.46
C GLU A 295 -15.12 -9.69 7.34
N SER A 296 -14.12 -8.84 7.60
CA SER A 296 -14.26 -7.38 7.46
C SER A 296 -14.03 -6.85 6.03
N SER A 297 -13.88 -7.71 5.03
CA SER A 297 -13.60 -7.26 3.67
C SER A 297 -14.80 -6.56 3.06
N PRO A 298 -14.67 -5.30 2.61
CA PRO A 298 -15.73 -4.61 1.90
C PRO A 298 -15.86 -5.09 0.44
N ALA A 299 -15.04 -6.05 0.01
CA ALA A 299 -15.20 -6.74 -1.27
C ALA A 299 -16.20 -7.90 -1.20
N ALA A 300 -16.50 -8.40 0.00
CA ALA A 300 -17.42 -9.52 0.18
C ALA A 300 -18.85 -9.12 -0.15
N ASP A 301 -19.54 -9.90 -0.99
CA ASP A 301 -20.91 -9.69 -1.47
C ASP A 301 -21.18 -8.27 -2.01
N ALA A 302 -20.16 -7.61 -2.54
CA ALA A 302 -20.20 -6.21 -2.96
C ALA A 302 -20.00 -6.01 -4.47
N GLY A 303 -19.84 -7.09 -5.22
CA GLY A 303 -19.52 -7.12 -6.64
C GLY A 303 -20.71 -7.31 -7.57
N SER A 304 -20.42 -7.34 -8.86
CA SER A 304 -21.39 -7.64 -9.92
C SER A 304 -21.16 -9.02 -10.51
N CYS A 305 -22.26 -9.75 -10.73
CA CYS A 305 -22.23 -11.03 -11.43
C CYS A 305 -22.24 -10.84 -12.94
N ILE A 306 -21.04 -10.68 -13.50
CA ILE A 306 -20.79 -10.39 -14.92
C ILE A 306 -21.08 -11.65 -15.76
N GLU A 307 -21.90 -11.49 -16.81
CA GLU A 307 -22.23 -12.57 -17.75
C GLU A 307 -20.94 -13.20 -18.34
N GLY A 308 -20.86 -14.53 -18.27
CA GLY A 308 -19.68 -15.28 -18.74
C GLY A 308 -18.57 -15.44 -17.70
N GLN A 309 -18.78 -15.00 -16.46
CA GLN A 309 -17.89 -15.22 -15.31
C GLN A 309 -18.58 -16.05 -14.21
N GLU A 310 -19.08 -17.22 -14.59
CA GLU A 310 -19.84 -18.13 -13.71
C GLU A 310 -18.99 -18.82 -12.63
N THR A 311 -17.66 -18.65 -12.70
CA THR A 311 -16.73 -19.16 -11.69
C THR A 311 -15.63 -18.15 -11.38
N ASP A 312 -15.13 -18.18 -10.16
CA ASP A 312 -13.96 -17.39 -9.73
C ASP A 312 -12.63 -17.93 -10.32
N GLN A 313 -11.50 -17.31 -9.96
CA GLN A 313 -10.16 -17.74 -10.39
C GLN A 313 -9.87 -19.23 -10.10
N ARG A 314 -10.47 -19.78 -9.03
CA ARG A 314 -10.26 -21.15 -8.58
C ARG A 314 -11.14 -22.16 -9.33
N GLY A 315 -12.12 -21.68 -10.10
CA GLY A 315 -13.15 -22.49 -10.72
C GLY A 315 -14.32 -22.81 -9.78
N LYS A 316 -14.47 -22.06 -8.67
CA LYS A 316 -15.62 -22.17 -7.76
C LYS A 316 -16.80 -21.34 -8.29
N PRO A 317 -18.07 -21.72 -8.02
CA PRO A 317 -19.23 -20.95 -8.48
C PRO A 317 -19.14 -19.48 -8.10
N ARG A 318 -19.61 -18.60 -9.00
CA ARG A 318 -19.73 -17.15 -8.82
C ARG A 318 -21.11 -16.70 -9.33
N PRO A 319 -22.01 -16.18 -8.49
CA PRO A 319 -21.82 -15.92 -7.06
C PRO A 319 -21.68 -17.19 -6.23
N ASP A 320 -21.29 -17.04 -4.97
CA ASP A 320 -21.45 -18.08 -3.97
C ASP A 320 -22.95 -18.50 -3.88
N LEU A 321 -23.22 -19.73 -3.45
CA LEU A 321 -24.60 -20.24 -3.39
C LEU A 321 -25.38 -19.72 -2.18
N THR A 322 -24.72 -18.98 -1.28
CA THR A 322 -25.23 -18.67 0.06
C THR A 322 -25.79 -17.25 0.12
N SER A 323 -25.06 -16.27 -0.41
CA SER A 323 -25.47 -14.88 -0.56
C SER A 323 -26.19 -14.66 -1.90
N GLY A 324 -25.78 -15.35 -2.96
CA GLY A 324 -26.25 -15.11 -4.32
C GLY A 324 -25.81 -13.76 -4.91
N VAL A 325 -24.83 -13.10 -4.28
CA VAL A 325 -24.19 -11.87 -4.74
C VAL A 325 -22.71 -12.17 -4.99
N CYS A 326 -22.14 -11.58 -6.04
CA CYS A 326 -20.74 -11.83 -6.37
C CYS A 326 -19.84 -10.94 -5.50
N ASP A 327 -18.64 -11.40 -5.21
CA ASP A 327 -17.60 -10.58 -4.58
C ASP A 327 -16.94 -9.63 -5.59
N ILE A 328 -16.27 -8.60 -5.09
CA ILE A 328 -15.32 -7.81 -5.89
C ILE A 328 -13.98 -8.59 -5.97
N GLY A 329 -13.38 -8.64 -7.16
CA GLY A 329 -12.05 -9.22 -7.37
C GLY A 329 -12.05 -10.65 -7.90
N ALA A 330 -10.90 -11.31 -7.83
CA ALA A 330 -10.66 -12.61 -8.48
C ALA A 330 -11.14 -13.83 -7.68
N PHE A 331 -11.53 -13.63 -6.42
CA PHE A 331 -11.96 -14.65 -5.49
C PHE A 331 -13.45 -14.48 -5.19
N GLU A 332 -14.15 -15.60 -5.01
CA GLU A 332 -15.53 -15.64 -4.52
C GLU A 332 -15.59 -16.43 -3.20
N ALA A 333 -15.89 -15.78 -2.09
CA ALA A 333 -15.89 -16.40 -0.77
C ALA A 333 -17.08 -17.35 -0.61
N ASP A 334 -16.78 -18.65 -0.51
CA ASP A 334 -17.71 -19.64 0.02
C ASP A 334 -17.71 -19.67 1.55
N GLU A 335 -16.65 -19.15 2.17
CA GLU A 335 -16.52 -18.88 3.60
C GLU A 335 -15.50 -17.74 3.78
N LEU A 336 -15.85 -16.73 4.58
CA LEU A 336 -14.92 -15.65 4.90
C LEU A 336 -13.91 -16.10 5.95
N LEU A 337 -12.66 -15.69 5.79
CA LEU A 337 -11.63 -15.97 6.79
C LEU A 337 -11.81 -15.08 8.02
N PRO A 338 -11.64 -15.59 9.25
CA PRO A 338 -11.69 -14.75 10.43
C PRO A 338 -10.62 -13.67 10.32
N ASP A 339 -10.97 -12.45 10.70
CA ASP A 339 -10.05 -11.33 10.65
C ASP A 339 -8.79 -11.57 11.50
N PRO A 340 -7.61 -11.13 11.03
CA PRO A 340 -6.40 -11.30 11.81
C PRO A 340 -6.44 -10.41 13.06
N PRO A 341 -5.79 -10.84 14.16
CA PRO A 341 -5.78 -10.04 15.37
C PRO A 341 -4.94 -8.77 15.18
N SER A 342 -5.24 -7.72 15.94
CA SER A 342 -4.64 -6.39 15.78
C SER A 342 -4.42 -5.67 17.11
N LEU A 343 -3.45 -4.75 17.12
CA LEU A 343 -2.98 -4.04 18.31
C LEU A 343 -2.85 -2.55 18.03
N SER A 344 -3.36 -1.73 18.95
CA SER A 344 -3.05 -0.31 19.07
C SER A 344 -1.96 -0.12 20.13
N LEU A 345 -0.96 0.71 19.79
CA LEU A 345 0.16 1.09 20.65
C LEU A 345 0.18 2.61 20.74
N VAL A 346 0.13 3.14 21.97
CA VAL A 346 0.27 4.58 22.22
C VAL A 346 1.33 4.82 23.29
N LYS A 347 2.26 5.73 23.03
CA LYS A 347 3.32 6.15 23.94
C LYS A 347 3.19 7.62 24.28
N SER A 348 3.37 7.95 25.55
CA SER A 348 3.45 9.34 26.01
C SER A 348 4.53 9.52 27.05
N ALA A 349 5.01 10.76 27.18
CA ALA A 349 5.86 11.20 28.28
C ALA A 349 5.05 12.11 29.20
N SER A 350 5.34 12.07 30.50
CA SER A 350 4.66 12.92 31.49
C SER A 350 4.91 14.42 31.30
N ARG A 351 5.90 14.79 30.46
CA ARG A 351 6.24 16.15 30.08
C ARG A 351 6.78 16.16 28.66
N THR A 352 6.48 17.21 27.91
CA THR A 352 7.07 17.49 26.59
C THR A 352 8.32 18.36 26.68
N THR A 353 8.56 19.02 27.82
CA THR A 353 9.76 19.83 28.08
C THR A 353 10.20 19.67 29.53
N ALA A 354 11.51 19.46 29.76
CA ALA A 354 12.05 19.30 31.12
C ALA A 354 13.55 19.61 31.20
N ARG A 355 14.02 19.95 32.40
CA ARG A 355 15.43 20.25 32.69
C ARG A 355 16.26 18.98 32.86
N PRO A 356 17.58 19.00 32.61
CA PRO A 356 18.48 17.93 33.04
C PRO A 356 18.28 17.56 34.51
N GLY A 357 18.34 16.26 34.82
CA GLY A 357 18.06 15.69 36.13
C GLY A 357 16.57 15.47 36.45
N THR A 358 15.65 15.89 35.58
CA THR A 358 14.21 15.64 35.78
C THR A 358 13.86 14.18 35.48
N SER A 359 13.15 13.52 36.39
CA SER A 359 12.54 12.23 36.12
C SER A 359 11.23 12.39 35.33
N LEU A 360 11.13 11.65 34.24
CA LEU A 360 10.00 11.54 33.34
C LEU A 360 9.34 10.18 33.56
N ALA A 361 8.01 10.15 33.54
CA ALA A 361 7.27 8.92 33.42
C ALA A 361 6.88 8.73 31.96
N TYR A 362 7.28 7.61 31.37
CA TYR A 362 6.81 7.18 30.07
C TYR A 362 5.68 6.18 30.26
N THR A 363 4.56 6.46 29.62
CA THR A 363 3.37 5.62 29.66
C THR A 363 3.17 4.97 28.29
N ILE A 364 2.88 3.69 28.28
CA ILE A 364 2.61 2.89 27.08
C ILE A 364 1.24 2.25 27.28
N LEU A 365 0.29 2.55 26.40
CA LEU A 365 -1.00 1.90 26.33
C LEU A 365 -0.99 0.88 25.20
N LEU A 366 -1.20 -0.38 25.56
CA LEU A 366 -1.39 -1.49 24.63
C LEU A 366 -2.85 -1.91 24.67
N SER A 367 -3.53 -1.83 23.53
CA SER A 367 -4.93 -2.24 23.40
C SER A 367 -5.07 -3.16 22.21
N ALA A 368 -5.45 -4.43 22.43
CA ALA A 368 -5.82 -5.28 21.30
C ALA A 368 -7.11 -4.71 20.71
N THR A 369 -7.08 -4.29 19.45
CA THR A 369 -8.26 -3.77 18.78
C THR A 369 -9.10 -4.89 18.17
N ARG A 370 -8.50 -6.07 17.96
CA ARG A 370 -9.20 -7.29 17.54
C ARG A 370 -8.46 -8.55 18.00
N GLY A 371 -9.21 -9.53 18.49
CA GLY A 371 -8.67 -10.84 18.89
C GLY A 371 -7.70 -10.78 20.08
N THR A 372 -7.16 -11.95 20.45
CA THR A 372 -6.13 -12.05 21.49
C THR A 372 -4.76 -12.08 20.86
N VAL A 373 -3.85 -11.21 21.28
CA VAL A 373 -2.50 -11.07 20.72
C VAL A 373 -1.41 -11.33 21.75
N MET A 374 -0.41 -12.15 21.40
CA MET A 374 0.87 -12.16 22.12
C MET A 374 1.68 -10.97 21.65
N THR A 375 1.99 -10.05 22.56
CA THR A 375 2.71 -8.82 22.24
C THR A 375 4.10 -8.83 22.87
N PHE A 376 5.11 -8.45 22.07
CA PHE A 376 6.47 -8.19 22.54
C PHE A 376 6.82 -6.72 22.34
N VAL A 377 7.04 -5.99 23.42
CA VAL A 377 7.34 -4.56 23.39
C VAL A 377 8.82 -4.35 23.62
N THR A 378 9.42 -3.52 22.78
CA THR A 378 10.79 -3.02 22.92
C THR A 378 10.79 -1.50 22.78
N ASP A 379 11.30 -0.82 23.78
CA ASP A 379 11.44 0.63 23.83
C ASP A 379 12.91 0.96 24.08
N THR A 380 13.57 1.64 23.14
CA THR A 380 15.01 1.87 23.19
C THR A 380 15.30 3.30 23.63
N LEU A 381 15.82 3.47 24.85
CA LEU A 381 16.07 4.80 25.39
C LEU A 381 17.17 5.53 24.62
N PRO A 382 16.88 6.72 24.04
CA PRO A 382 17.89 7.52 23.34
C PRO A 382 19.00 7.98 24.28
N SER A 383 20.15 8.35 23.71
CA SER A 383 21.19 9.06 24.46
C SER A 383 20.63 10.32 25.12
N GLY A 384 21.00 10.59 26.37
CA GLY A 384 20.44 11.70 27.15
C GLY A 384 19.30 11.28 28.10
N LEU A 385 18.85 10.02 28.05
CA LEU A 385 17.97 9.42 29.06
C LEU A 385 18.65 8.25 29.76
N SER A 386 18.48 8.19 31.08
CA SER A 386 18.86 7.04 31.90
C SER A 386 17.63 6.38 32.51
N PHE A 387 17.49 5.07 32.34
CA PHE A 387 16.43 4.30 33.00
C PHE A 387 16.56 4.39 34.52
N VAL A 388 15.44 4.58 35.21
CA VAL A 388 15.38 4.71 36.67
C VAL A 388 14.70 3.50 37.31
N GLY A 389 13.58 3.07 36.74
CA GLY A 389 12.77 2.01 37.31
C GLY A 389 11.43 1.88 36.63
N THR A 390 10.56 1.02 37.16
CA THR A 390 9.21 0.81 36.65
C THR A 390 8.19 0.87 37.78
N SER A 391 6.96 1.28 37.45
CA SER A 391 5.79 1.20 38.34
C SER A 391 4.77 0.15 37.87
N SER A 392 5.10 -0.64 36.84
CA SER A 392 4.24 -1.69 36.29
C SER A 392 4.96 -3.04 36.36
N GLU A 393 4.22 -4.09 36.66
CA GLU A 393 4.77 -5.45 36.68
C GLU A 393 5.11 -5.95 35.28
N GLY A 394 6.12 -6.82 35.19
CA GLY A 394 6.53 -7.47 33.93
C GLY A 394 7.44 -6.63 33.02
N ILE A 395 7.71 -5.36 33.36
CA ILE A 395 8.70 -4.55 32.64
C ILE A 395 10.12 -4.95 33.07
N THR A 396 11.00 -5.15 32.10
CA THR A 396 12.43 -5.39 32.31
C THR A 396 13.27 -4.34 31.58
N TYR A 397 14.51 -4.11 32.03
CA TYR A 397 15.45 -3.20 31.38
C TYR A 397 16.78 -3.89 31.11
N ASP A 398 17.20 -3.88 29.84
CA ASP A 398 18.48 -4.36 29.36
C ASP A 398 19.47 -3.19 29.30
N GLN A 399 20.49 -3.21 30.16
CA GLN A 399 21.48 -2.12 30.25
C GLN A 399 22.43 -2.06 29.05
N GLU A 400 22.74 -3.20 28.43
CA GLU A 400 23.68 -3.25 27.30
C GLU A 400 23.03 -2.65 26.05
N THR A 401 21.77 -2.98 25.80
CA THR A 401 21.03 -2.48 24.64
C THR A 401 20.21 -1.22 24.94
N ARG A 402 20.17 -0.76 26.20
CA ARG A 402 19.32 0.36 26.69
C ARG A 402 17.83 0.17 26.39
N GLN A 403 17.34 -1.06 26.48
CA GLN A 403 15.97 -1.40 26.08
C GLN A 403 15.08 -1.70 27.28
N VAL A 404 13.93 -1.05 27.34
CA VAL A 404 12.81 -1.45 28.18
C VAL A 404 11.97 -2.49 27.41
N ARG A 405 11.72 -3.65 28.03
CA ARG A 405 11.03 -4.78 27.40
C ARG A 405 9.83 -5.23 28.21
N TYR A 406 8.77 -5.64 27.51
CA TYR A 406 7.56 -6.22 28.10
C TYR A 406 6.98 -7.29 27.17
N SER A 407 6.36 -8.33 27.72
CA SER A 407 5.62 -9.32 26.93
C SER A 407 4.41 -9.86 27.66
N SER A 408 3.25 -9.91 27.00
CA SER A 408 2.02 -10.51 27.54
C SER A 408 1.02 -10.83 26.43
N LEU A 409 0.03 -11.66 26.76
CA LEU A 409 -1.24 -11.69 26.05
C LEU A 409 -1.98 -10.37 26.31
N ILE A 410 -2.46 -9.74 25.24
CA ILE A 410 -3.38 -8.59 25.26
C ILE A 410 -4.69 -9.04 24.62
N THR A 411 -5.82 -8.73 25.27
CA THR A 411 -7.17 -9.00 24.75
C THR A 411 -7.94 -7.68 24.66
N PRO A 412 -9.00 -7.59 23.85
CA PRO A 412 -9.73 -6.34 23.68
C PRO A 412 -10.32 -5.83 25.00
N ASP A 413 -10.77 -6.75 25.85
CA ASP A 413 -11.33 -6.43 27.17
C ASP A 413 -10.27 -6.17 28.26
N ASN A 414 -8.98 -6.27 27.93
CA ASN A 414 -7.91 -6.21 28.92
C ASN A 414 -6.67 -5.44 28.41
N PRO A 415 -6.81 -4.14 28.13
CA PRO A 415 -5.66 -3.31 27.75
C PRO A 415 -4.60 -3.27 28.85
N ARG A 416 -3.35 -3.01 28.47
CA ARG A 416 -2.23 -2.85 29.40
C ARG A 416 -1.74 -1.41 29.38
N LEU A 417 -1.77 -0.78 30.56
CA LEU A 417 -1.10 0.49 30.80
C LEU A 417 0.22 0.22 31.53
N LEU A 418 1.32 0.47 30.83
CA LEU A 418 2.66 0.24 31.33
C LEU A 418 3.33 1.59 31.60
N THR A 419 4.00 1.71 32.74
CA THR A 419 4.73 2.92 33.08
C THR A 419 6.13 2.57 33.56
N TYR A 420 7.11 3.26 32.97
CA TYR A 420 8.48 3.25 33.47
C TYR A 420 9.01 4.68 33.60
N LEU A 421 10.05 4.81 34.41
CA LEU A 421 10.67 6.08 34.73
C LEU A 421 12.05 6.17 34.08
N ALA A 422 12.35 7.31 33.49
CA ALA A 422 13.68 7.66 33.00
C ALA A 422 14.02 9.08 33.43
N THR A 423 15.29 9.36 33.69
CA THR A 423 15.76 10.71 34.05
C THR A 423 16.53 11.30 32.89
N ILE A 424 16.34 12.60 32.62
CA ILE A 424 17.17 13.34 31.68
C ILE A 424 18.59 13.42 32.25
N ASP A 425 19.57 12.94 31.51
CA ASP A 425 20.97 12.94 31.92
C ASP A 425 21.43 14.37 32.20
N ALA A 426 22.25 14.55 33.25
CA ALA A 426 22.74 15.88 33.65
C ALA A 426 23.55 16.61 32.55
N LEU A 427 24.10 15.84 31.60
CA LEU A 427 24.89 16.34 30.47
C LEU A 427 24.08 16.38 29.16
N ALA A 428 22.76 16.15 29.21
CA ALA A 428 21.91 16.28 28.03
C ALA A 428 22.00 17.71 27.48
N GLU A 429 22.23 17.83 26.17
CA GLU A 429 22.44 19.12 25.53
C GLU A 429 21.20 20.01 25.64
N GLN A 430 21.38 21.25 26.07
CA GLN A 430 20.29 22.22 26.16
C GLN A 430 19.70 22.51 24.78
N GLY A 431 18.37 22.51 24.68
CA GLY A 431 17.65 22.68 23.42
C GLY A 431 17.61 21.43 22.55
N SER A 432 18.25 20.33 22.97
CA SER A 432 18.14 19.04 22.27
C SER A 432 16.76 18.42 22.44
N SER A 433 16.42 17.55 21.49
CA SER A 433 15.18 16.78 21.51
C SER A 433 15.48 15.31 21.76
N LEU A 434 14.82 14.75 22.77
CA LEU A 434 14.92 13.34 23.15
C LEU A 434 13.70 12.61 22.59
N LEU A 435 13.84 12.08 21.37
CA LEU A 435 12.81 11.24 20.75
C LEU A 435 12.99 9.80 21.22
N ASN A 436 12.01 9.27 21.93
CA ASN A 436 12.04 7.91 22.42
C ASN A 436 11.04 7.03 21.65
N ASN A 437 11.58 6.07 20.89
CA ASN A 437 10.82 5.21 20.00
C ASN A 437 10.49 3.88 20.66
N ILE A 438 9.27 3.43 20.44
CA ILE A 438 8.77 2.14 20.89
C ILE A 438 8.30 1.31 19.72
N GLN A 439 8.49 0.01 19.85
CA GLN A 439 8.02 -0.99 18.92
C GLN A 439 7.27 -2.07 19.71
N ALA A 440 6.13 -2.51 19.20
CA ALA A 440 5.42 -3.69 19.67
C ALA A 440 5.26 -4.66 18.50
N THR A 441 5.77 -5.87 18.66
CA THR A 441 5.63 -6.95 17.69
C THR A 441 4.45 -7.83 18.06
N VAL A 442 3.59 -8.11 17.09
CA VAL A 442 2.45 -9.02 17.15
C VAL A 442 2.55 -9.95 15.95
N GLU A 443 2.76 -11.25 16.21
CA GLU A 443 3.08 -12.22 15.16
C GLU A 443 4.28 -11.71 14.34
N ASP A 444 4.11 -11.50 13.03
CA ASP A 444 5.14 -10.98 12.12
C ASP A 444 4.97 -9.47 11.81
N ARG A 445 4.09 -8.76 12.54
CA ARG A 445 3.80 -7.34 12.34
C ARG A 445 4.39 -6.50 13.47
N THR A 446 4.94 -5.34 13.14
CA THR A 446 5.44 -4.37 14.11
C THR A 446 4.56 -3.12 14.08
N VAL A 447 4.11 -2.69 15.24
CA VAL A 447 3.45 -1.40 15.47
C VAL A 447 4.44 -0.50 16.20
N GLU A 448 4.57 0.75 15.78
CA GLU A 448 5.52 1.69 16.34
C GLU A 448 4.82 2.95 16.83
N ASP A 449 5.40 3.59 17.84
CA ASP A 449 5.02 4.93 18.28
C ASP A 449 6.24 5.62 18.89
N SER A 450 6.12 6.89 19.26
CA SER A 450 7.20 7.63 19.89
C SER A 450 6.69 8.70 20.84
N ALA A 451 7.53 9.08 21.82
CA ALA A 451 7.28 10.26 22.64
C ALA A 451 8.52 11.15 22.68
N GLN A 452 8.31 12.44 22.47
CA GLN A 452 9.38 13.43 22.36
C GLN A 452 9.40 14.35 23.59
N VAL A 453 10.62 14.64 24.09
CA VAL A 453 10.83 15.60 25.19
C VAL A 453 11.97 16.55 24.85
N PHE A 454 11.75 17.85 25.00
CA PHE A 454 12.75 18.91 24.79
C PHE A 454 13.50 19.22 26.09
N VAL A 455 14.83 19.34 25.99
CA VAL A 455 15.70 19.65 27.13
C VAL A 455 15.73 21.16 27.35
N GLN A 456 15.15 21.61 28.47
CA GLN A 456 15.04 23.03 28.80
C GLN A 456 16.36 23.62 29.30
N GLY A 457 16.63 24.85 28.87
CA GLY A 457 17.71 25.67 29.38
C GLY A 457 17.48 26.35 30.71
N ASP A 458 18.58 26.75 31.36
CA ASP A 458 18.52 27.76 32.41
C ASP A 458 18.13 29.12 31.81
N LEU A 459 17.13 29.78 32.40
CA LEU A 459 16.90 31.19 32.16
C LEU A 459 18.14 31.95 32.68
N PRO A 460 18.74 32.88 31.91
CA PRO A 460 19.83 33.66 32.44
C PRO A 460 19.32 34.45 33.65
N THR A 461 19.96 34.26 34.80
CA THR A 461 19.75 35.11 35.98
C THR A 461 19.98 36.57 35.56
N PRO A 462 19.08 37.52 35.90
CA PRO A 462 19.26 38.91 35.52
C PRO A 462 20.50 39.45 36.23
N ILE A 463 21.53 39.78 35.46
CA ILE A 463 22.71 40.48 35.97
C ILE A 463 22.32 41.95 36.21
N PRO A 464 22.62 42.56 37.38
CA PRO A 464 22.33 43.96 37.64
C PRO A 464 23.10 44.85 36.64
N THR A 465 22.37 45.73 35.97
CA THR A 465 22.86 46.64 34.93
C THR A 465 23.90 47.63 35.47
N LEU A 466 25.09 47.64 34.86
CA LEU A 466 26.03 48.78 34.86
C LEU A 466 26.07 49.39 33.44
N MET A 467 26.14 50.73 33.39
CA MET A 467 26.02 51.57 32.20
C MET A 467 27.03 51.26 31.07
N PRO A 468 26.71 51.58 29.79
CA PRO A 468 27.41 51.07 28.63
C PRO A 468 28.64 51.90 28.22
N THR A 469 29.67 51.21 27.72
CA THR A 469 30.70 51.77 26.83
C THR A 469 30.52 51.18 25.41
N PRO A 470 30.73 51.94 24.33
CA PRO A 470 30.37 51.49 22.99
C PRO A 470 31.50 50.62 22.41
N GLU A 471 31.14 49.41 21.94
CA GLU A 471 31.98 48.58 21.08
C GLU A 471 31.13 47.99 19.93
N PRO A 472 31.77 47.53 18.84
CA PRO A 472 31.31 47.73 17.48
C PRO A 472 30.25 46.73 17.04
N THR A 473 29.51 47.14 16.03
CA THR A 473 28.42 46.42 15.36
C THR A 473 28.77 44.96 15.05
N PRO A 474 28.10 43.97 15.67
CA PRO A 474 28.12 42.60 15.18
C PRO A 474 27.15 42.49 14.00
N THR A 475 27.61 41.84 12.93
CA THR A 475 26.80 41.42 11.79
C THR A 475 25.69 40.48 12.26
N VAL A 476 24.45 40.82 11.90
CA VAL A 476 23.25 40.03 12.17
C VAL A 476 23.38 38.66 11.50
N SER A 477 23.56 37.62 12.30
CA SER A 477 23.11 36.28 11.89
C SER A 477 21.59 36.27 11.94
N PRO A 478 20.90 35.72 10.95
CA PRO A 478 19.45 35.68 10.97
C PRO A 478 18.99 34.87 12.18
N THR A 479 18.16 35.48 13.01
CA THR A 479 17.37 34.79 14.02
C THR A 479 16.69 33.59 13.34
N PRO A 480 16.79 32.36 13.88
CA PRO A 480 16.03 31.25 13.33
C PRO A 480 14.55 31.65 13.25
N PRO A 481 13.84 31.31 12.16
CA PRO A 481 12.45 31.67 12.02
C PRO A 481 11.67 31.17 13.24
N PRO A 482 10.73 31.96 13.77
CA PRO A 482 9.87 31.50 14.86
C PRO A 482 9.22 30.18 14.44
N PRO A 483 9.13 29.21 15.36
CA PRO A 483 8.61 27.89 15.01
C PRO A 483 7.17 27.99 14.51
N GLU A 484 6.87 27.27 13.44
CA GLU A 484 5.57 27.37 12.74
C GLU A 484 4.43 26.83 13.61
N PRO A 485 3.22 27.43 13.50
CA PRO A 485 2.06 26.95 14.21
C PRO A 485 1.55 25.63 13.60
N ALA A 486 1.11 24.70 14.45
CA ALA A 486 0.53 23.43 14.00
C ALA A 486 -0.60 22.97 14.92
N LEU A 487 -1.63 22.34 14.36
CA LEU A 487 -2.73 21.72 15.11
C LEU A 487 -2.38 20.28 15.48
N THR A 488 -2.89 19.80 16.61
CA THR A 488 -2.62 18.45 17.13
C THR A 488 -3.88 17.66 17.45
N ALA A 489 -4.96 18.30 17.92
CA ALA A 489 -6.21 17.62 18.25
C ALA A 489 -7.39 18.60 18.38
N ILE A 490 -8.61 18.05 18.40
CA ILE A 490 -9.84 18.73 18.81
C ILE A 490 -10.55 17.89 19.88
N SER A 491 -11.19 18.55 20.85
CA SER A 491 -12.00 17.90 21.89
C SER A 491 -13.27 18.71 22.17
N PRO A 492 -14.46 18.08 22.16
CA PRO A 492 -14.71 16.70 21.77
C PRO A 492 -14.40 16.46 20.28
N THR A 493 -14.19 15.20 19.88
CA THR A 493 -14.05 14.79 18.46
C THR A 493 -15.41 14.47 17.83
N THR A 494 -16.47 14.42 18.63
CA THR A 494 -17.82 14.05 18.19
C THR A 494 -18.85 14.99 18.81
N ALA A 495 -19.83 15.40 18.02
CA ALA A 495 -21.07 16.02 18.47
C ALA A 495 -22.27 15.32 17.84
N TYR A 496 -23.48 15.59 18.33
CA TYR A 496 -24.70 15.00 17.78
C TYR A 496 -25.51 15.99 16.96
N GLU A 497 -26.24 15.50 15.94
CA GLU A 497 -27.08 16.33 15.05
C GLU A 497 -28.17 17.11 15.80
N ASP A 498 -28.62 16.60 16.96
CA ASP A 498 -29.62 17.20 17.84
C ASP A 498 -29.00 18.02 19.00
N GLU A 499 -27.67 18.10 19.05
CA GLU A 499 -26.95 18.86 20.05
C GLU A 499 -27.07 20.36 19.77
N GLY A 500 -27.14 21.15 20.84
CA GLY A 500 -27.15 22.61 20.74
C GLY A 500 -25.78 23.15 20.33
N GLU A 501 -25.42 24.34 20.85
CA GLU A 501 -24.07 24.85 20.68
C GLU A 501 -23.03 23.91 21.31
N VAL A 502 -22.00 23.53 20.55
CA VAL A 502 -20.94 22.62 21.01
C VAL A 502 -19.68 23.41 21.28
N SER A 503 -19.24 23.43 22.53
CA SER A 503 -17.94 24.00 22.90
C SER A 503 -16.83 23.03 22.51
N VAL A 504 -15.91 23.48 21.66
CA VAL A 504 -14.73 22.72 21.25
C VAL A 504 -13.45 23.38 21.76
N THR A 505 -12.48 22.53 22.07
CA THR A 505 -11.10 22.90 22.41
C THR A 505 -10.20 22.36 21.32
N ILE A 506 -9.50 23.23 20.61
CA ILE A 506 -8.54 22.89 19.57
C ILE A 506 -7.14 23.05 20.17
N SER A 507 -6.36 21.98 20.13
CA SER A 507 -5.01 21.93 20.68
C SER A 507 -3.96 21.99 19.56
N GLY A 508 -2.85 22.66 19.82
CA GLY A 508 -1.76 22.83 18.88
C GLY A 508 -0.46 23.28 19.54
N VAL A 509 0.49 23.74 18.73
CA VAL A 509 1.75 24.35 19.17
C VAL A 509 1.95 25.68 18.47
N HIS A 510 2.56 26.64 19.17
CA HIS A 510 2.83 28.00 18.69
C HIS A 510 1.60 28.73 18.11
N LEU A 511 0.42 28.45 18.65
CA LEU A 511 -0.82 29.09 18.23
C LEU A 511 -0.79 30.57 18.59
N SER A 512 -1.26 31.40 17.67
CA SER A 512 -1.57 32.81 17.92
C SER A 512 -3.03 33.07 17.61
N GLU A 513 -3.46 34.32 17.81
CA GLU A 513 -4.85 34.71 17.63
C GLU A 513 -5.32 34.36 16.20
N PRO A 514 -6.36 33.51 16.05
CA PRO A 514 -6.76 33.01 14.74
C PRO A 514 -7.61 34.03 13.99
N ASP A 515 -7.40 34.13 12.68
CA ASP A 515 -8.23 34.90 11.76
C ASP A 515 -9.59 34.22 11.54
N ARG A 516 -9.61 32.89 11.57
CA ARG A 516 -10.80 32.05 11.35
C ARG A 516 -10.61 30.68 11.99
N VAL A 517 -11.69 30.13 12.55
CA VAL A 517 -11.77 28.74 12.98
C VAL A 517 -13.04 28.14 12.40
N ALA A 518 -12.93 26.99 11.74
CA ALA A 518 -14.05 26.32 11.10
C ALA A 518 -13.97 24.80 11.27
N ILE A 519 -15.12 24.14 11.23
CA ILE A 519 -15.27 22.69 11.11
C ILE A 519 -16.06 22.46 9.81
N GLY A 520 -15.44 21.79 8.84
CA GLY A 520 -15.95 21.79 7.46
C GLY A 520 -16.15 23.22 6.94
N ASP A 521 -17.36 23.49 6.43
CA ASP A 521 -17.74 24.82 5.96
C ASP A 521 -18.34 25.72 7.06
N ALA A 522 -18.49 25.22 8.30
CA ALA A 522 -19.11 25.97 9.39
C ALA A 522 -18.08 26.80 10.17
N ASP A 523 -18.27 28.13 10.19
CA ASP A 523 -17.48 29.04 11.02
C ASP A 523 -17.88 28.94 12.50
N LEU A 524 -16.87 28.77 13.36
CA LEU A 524 -17.09 28.73 14.80
C LEU A 524 -17.16 30.13 15.40
N GLN A 525 -17.93 30.25 16.48
CA GLN A 525 -18.15 31.48 17.23
C GLN A 525 -17.41 31.45 18.58
N GLY A 526 -17.30 32.61 19.23
CA GLY A 526 -16.67 32.70 20.56
C GLY A 526 -15.19 32.29 20.59
N VAL A 527 -14.50 32.40 19.44
CA VAL A 527 -13.11 31.98 19.29
C VAL A 527 -12.21 32.77 20.23
N THR A 528 -11.53 32.07 21.12
CA THR A 528 -10.64 32.64 22.14
C THR A 528 -9.34 31.85 22.18
N LEU A 529 -8.21 32.52 21.95
CA LEU A 529 -6.89 31.97 22.25
C LEU A 529 -6.71 31.95 23.78
N VAL A 530 -6.58 30.76 24.36
CA VAL A 530 -6.37 30.60 25.81
C VAL A 530 -4.89 30.73 26.15
N ASP A 531 -4.04 30.08 25.37
CA ASP A 531 -2.57 30.13 25.40
C ASP A 531 -2.01 29.69 24.04
N ASP A 532 -0.69 29.62 23.89
CA ASP A 532 0.00 29.24 22.65
C ASP A 532 -0.19 27.78 22.23
N THR A 533 -1.03 27.03 22.94
CA THR A 533 -1.37 25.63 22.62
C THR A 533 -2.87 25.37 22.52
N THR A 534 -3.72 26.35 22.85
CA THR A 534 -5.16 26.10 23.05
C THR A 534 -6.03 27.22 22.49
N ILE A 535 -6.93 26.85 21.58
CA ILE A 535 -8.04 27.70 21.11
C ILE A 535 -9.35 27.10 21.63
N ARG A 536 -10.22 27.93 22.20
CA ARG A 536 -11.60 27.57 22.51
C ARG A 536 -12.53 28.23 21.51
N ALA A 537 -13.51 27.48 21.03
CA ALA A 537 -14.49 27.99 20.09
C ALA A 537 -15.81 27.23 20.26
N VAL A 538 -16.88 27.73 19.67
CA VAL A 538 -18.23 27.17 19.78
C VAL A 538 -18.75 26.90 18.38
N LEU A 539 -19.08 25.65 18.08
CA LEU A 539 -19.80 25.26 16.88
C LEU A 539 -21.29 25.61 17.07
N PRO A 540 -21.88 26.51 16.26
CA PRO A 540 -23.30 26.80 16.34
C PRO A 540 -24.16 25.60 15.95
N ALA A 541 -25.32 25.48 16.59
CA ALA A 541 -26.25 24.38 16.34
C ALA A 541 -26.75 24.34 14.87
N GLY A 542 -26.84 23.14 14.30
CA GLY A 542 -27.50 22.89 13.01
C GLY A 542 -26.76 23.41 11.76
N LEU A 543 -25.46 23.70 11.85
CA LEU A 543 -24.66 24.13 10.69
C LEU A 543 -24.00 22.98 9.91
N LEU A 544 -23.94 21.78 10.48
CA LEU A 544 -23.31 20.61 9.87
C LEU A 544 -24.28 19.43 9.90
N GLU A 545 -24.27 18.64 8.82
CA GLU A 545 -25.01 17.38 8.71
C GLU A 545 -24.22 16.23 9.36
N VAL A 546 -24.79 15.02 9.41
CA VAL A 546 -24.09 13.82 9.89
C VAL A 546 -22.92 13.51 8.96
N GLY A 547 -21.70 13.44 9.50
CA GLY A 547 -20.50 13.29 8.68
C GLY A 547 -19.21 13.55 9.45
N THR A 548 -18.09 13.30 8.78
CA THR A 548 -16.74 13.58 9.29
C THR A 548 -16.18 14.82 8.61
N TYR A 549 -15.60 15.74 9.38
CA TYR A 549 -15.22 17.08 8.97
C TYR A 549 -13.78 17.41 9.37
N ASP A 550 -13.12 18.15 8.49
CA ASP A 550 -11.83 18.77 8.78
C ASP A 550 -12.00 19.94 9.75
N VAL A 551 -11.03 20.12 10.65
CA VAL A 551 -10.93 21.31 11.50
C VAL A 551 -9.89 22.24 10.90
N VAL A 552 -10.32 23.45 10.53
CA VAL A 552 -9.46 24.46 9.90
C VAL A 552 -9.26 25.64 10.84
N VAL A 553 -8.01 25.99 11.10
CA VAL A 553 -7.62 27.20 11.84
C VAL A 553 -6.73 28.04 10.94
N VAL A 554 -7.14 29.27 10.66
CA VAL A 554 -6.36 30.23 9.87
C VAL A 554 -5.64 31.17 10.83
N ILE A 555 -4.31 31.24 10.75
CA ILE A 555 -3.46 32.13 11.56
C ILE A 555 -2.55 32.91 10.61
N ASN A 556 -2.64 34.25 10.63
CA ASN A 556 -1.88 35.14 9.75
C ASN A 556 -2.01 34.76 8.26
N GLY A 557 -3.20 34.30 7.84
CA GLY A 557 -3.47 33.83 6.48
C GLY A 557 -2.93 32.43 6.14
N GLN A 558 -2.27 31.73 7.06
CA GLN A 558 -1.88 30.32 6.90
C GLN A 558 -2.97 29.40 7.43
N SER A 559 -3.46 28.48 6.59
CA SER A 559 -4.43 27.45 6.97
C SER A 559 -3.73 26.25 7.60
N LEU A 560 -4.12 25.92 8.83
CA LEU A 560 -3.75 24.69 9.53
C LEU A 560 -4.97 23.77 9.55
N VAL A 561 -4.79 22.49 9.23
CA VAL A 561 -5.90 21.54 9.03
C VAL A 561 -5.67 20.29 9.88
N LEU A 562 -6.69 19.87 10.62
CA LEU A 562 -6.81 18.50 11.14
C LEU A 562 -7.81 17.75 10.26
N GLU A 563 -7.31 16.89 9.39
CA GLU A 563 -8.14 16.13 8.44
C GLU A 563 -9.02 15.11 9.20
N GLY A 564 -10.32 15.15 8.91
CA GLY A 564 -11.33 14.24 9.46
C GLY A 564 -11.41 14.18 10.99
N ALA A 565 -11.01 15.25 11.69
CA ALA A 565 -10.84 15.20 13.14
C ALA A 565 -12.12 15.44 13.96
N PHE A 566 -13.24 15.80 13.31
CA PHE A 566 -14.51 16.06 14.00
C PHE A 566 -15.68 15.36 13.32
N THR A 567 -16.54 14.68 14.07
CA THR A 567 -17.69 13.92 13.55
C THR A 567 -19.01 14.43 14.12
N ILE A 568 -20.03 14.58 13.27
CA ILE A 568 -21.42 14.73 13.69
C ILE A 568 -22.11 13.37 13.57
N GLU A 569 -22.72 12.88 14.65
CA GLU A 569 -23.41 11.59 14.73
C GLU A 569 -24.92 11.76 15.02
N THR A 570 -25.72 10.72 14.73
CA THR A 570 -27.13 10.66 15.17
C THR A 570 -27.22 10.09 16.58
N ARG A 571 -28.09 10.62 17.45
CA ARG A 571 -28.35 9.98 18.75
C ARG A 571 -29.19 8.72 18.58
N GLY A 572 -28.58 7.57 18.83
CA GLY A 572 -29.30 6.31 18.97
C GLY A 572 -30.31 6.37 20.13
N THR A 573 -31.57 6.06 19.87
CA THR A 573 -32.57 5.92 20.94
C THR A 573 -32.29 4.62 21.70
N ASN A 574 -31.82 4.76 22.94
CA ASN A 574 -31.49 3.72 23.94
C ASN A 574 -30.17 2.96 23.72
N GLY A 575 -29.06 3.45 24.30
CA GLY A 575 -28.02 2.64 24.97
C GLY A 575 -27.26 1.57 24.15
N GLU A 576 -27.53 1.39 22.87
CA GLU A 576 -26.81 0.54 21.94
C GLU A 576 -26.30 1.44 20.81
N ARG A 577 -25.00 1.33 20.50
CA ARG A 577 -24.37 2.00 19.38
C ARG A 577 -24.96 1.48 18.08
N SER A 578 -26.00 2.15 17.60
CA SER A 578 -26.50 2.00 16.23
C SER A 578 -25.67 2.89 15.32
N VAL A 579 -24.65 2.32 14.69
CA VAL A 579 -23.97 2.94 13.54
C VAL A 579 -24.93 2.80 12.36
N TYR A 580 -25.71 3.86 12.09
CA TYR A 580 -26.39 4.00 10.81
C TYR A 580 -25.42 4.64 9.83
N LEU A 581 -24.88 3.83 8.92
CA LEU A 581 -24.25 4.27 7.69
C LEU A 581 -25.29 5.07 6.87
N PRO A 582 -24.96 6.26 6.35
CA PRO A 582 -25.89 7.01 5.52
C PRO A 582 -26.00 6.31 4.15
N LEU A 583 -27.19 5.77 3.89
CA LEU A 583 -27.72 5.63 2.54
C LEU A 583 -27.73 7.01 1.87
N VAL A 584 -26.81 7.26 0.95
CA VAL A 584 -27.04 8.19 -0.15
C VAL A 584 -27.37 7.37 -1.39
N GLN A 585 -28.50 7.74 -1.98
CA GLN A 585 -29.03 7.27 -3.26
C GLN A 585 -27.90 7.07 -4.28
N ARG A 586 -27.80 5.91 -4.90
CA ARG A 586 -28.87 5.23 -5.67
C ARG A 586 -28.71 3.72 -5.62
#